data_AF-A0A7L0FWW6-F1
#
_entry.id   AF-A0A7L0FWW6-F1
#
_cell.length_a   1.000
_cell.length_b   1.000
_cell.length_c   1.000
_cell.angle_alpha   90.00
_cell.angle_beta   90.00
_cell.angle_gamma   90.00
#
_symmetry.space_group_name_H-M   'P 1'
#
loop_
_entity.id
_entity.type
_entity.pdbx_description
1 polymer ?
#
loop_
_entity_poly.entity_id
_entity_poly.type
_entity_poly.pdbx_seq_one_letter_code
_entity_poly.pdbx_strand_id
1 'polypeptide(L)'
;QITVNKSYSCEGLGLREIPAKLPVTTEILDFSFNMLPSLQNSTFSELKSLLYLDLTRCQINWVYDGAFHRNKQLKTIVLTGNLLLFLSDTAFTGPQSLKELVLTQTGITSISFIPMTNLDSLDTLILGSNHISSLELPPNFPTQNLKYLDFQMNNIRAITAADVHVLQKTSNITLIFKGNDILHIEPGAFQSHFYSLDFGGCADIPGVLAGIQSSTVQTLWLGTFHNMQEKSYISPDILQGLCNISVDNLYLQLRHFRNLNAATFQCLTKLRKLDLTQTHISALPPGISGMSSLTELVLNANSFEHLCNISSAAFPSLTHLHIKGNLQALQIGAGCLEKLAKLQHLDLSKSHIESFDCCNKALSGLSSLRYLNLSHNIKLHLQDLLIKDGANLELLDLAFTPLLINTSQGPFRNLHLLQVLNLSSSHINTSIQHLFQGLEKLMLLDLSQNNFETGILLKDKLFQQLSNLEVLILSSCELTAVGDRAFHSLKKLRHVDLSHNKLAAFSTDAFSNLKSTYLNFAHNKIRIVPRDKLVSLAGHCVINLSYNPLECTCSNIGLITWYKQNLDKIEDSEGTRCSEPKSLAGAQLATVSLSCGINTAGIIAVVLAILCCGAIFIWGARYFKQNYQQI
;
A
#
# COMPACT_ATOMS: atom_id res chain seq x y z
N GLN A 1 20.40 25.30 -6.92
CA GLN A 1 19.24 25.71 -7.74
C GLN A 1 18.01 25.64 -6.84
N ILE A 2 17.31 26.74 -6.61
CA ILE A 2 16.05 26.75 -5.86
C ILE A 2 15.00 26.20 -6.82
N THR A 3 14.52 24.99 -6.58
CA THR A 3 13.38 24.43 -7.31
C THR A 3 12.14 25.25 -6.97
N VAL A 4 11.74 26.15 -7.88
CA VAL A 4 10.47 26.86 -7.76
C VAL A 4 9.36 25.81 -7.73
N ASN A 5 8.53 25.83 -6.69
CA ASN A 5 7.39 24.92 -6.60
C ASN A 5 6.45 25.19 -7.79
N LYS A 6 6.07 24.14 -8.51
CA LYS A 6 5.21 24.22 -9.72
C LYS A 6 3.80 23.65 -9.47
N SER A 7 3.58 23.10 -8.28
CA SER A 7 2.32 22.49 -7.85
C SER A 7 1.75 23.25 -6.67
N TYR A 8 0.48 23.63 -6.79
CA TYR A 8 -0.25 24.38 -5.78
C TYR A 8 -1.62 23.74 -5.56
N SER A 9 -2.00 23.55 -4.29
CA SER A 9 -3.37 23.19 -3.90
C SER A 9 -4.02 24.38 -3.19
N CYS A 10 -5.22 24.72 -3.65
CA CYS A 10 -6.13 25.70 -3.09
C CYS A 10 -7.43 25.03 -2.64
N GLU A 11 -7.40 23.73 -2.36
CA GLU A 11 -8.57 22.92 -2.03
C GLU A 11 -9.35 23.51 -0.85
N GLY A 12 -10.66 23.64 -1.01
CA GLY A 12 -11.57 23.94 0.10
C GLY A 12 -11.41 25.31 0.75
N LEU A 13 -10.69 26.24 0.12
CA LEU A 13 -10.44 27.58 0.65
C LEU A 13 -11.63 28.56 0.49
N GLY A 14 -12.70 28.14 -0.20
CA GLY A 14 -13.89 28.96 -0.42
C GLY A 14 -13.64 30.16 -1.36
N LEU A 15 -12.66 30.04 -2.25
CA LEU A 15 -12.24 31.10 -3.16
C LEU A 15 -13.28 31.32 -4.26
N ARG A 16 -13.42 32.58 -4.71
CA ARG A 16 -14.31 32.97 -5.81
C ARG A 16 -13.60 33.36 -7.10
N GLU A 17 -12.29 33.38 -7.07
CA GLU A 17 -11.40 33.73 -8.17
C GLU A 17 -10.03 33.09 -7.96
N ILE A 18 -9.23 33.03 -9.03
CA ILE A 18 -7.88 32.50 -8.97
C ILE A 18 -6.96 33.49 -8.22
N PRO A 19 -6.26 33.07 -7.15
CA PRO A 19 -5.43 33.97 -6.37
C PRO A 19 -4.32 34.62 -7.21
N ALA A 20 -4.26 35.95 -7.21
CA ALA A 20 -3.24 36.73 -7.92
C ALA A 20 -1.79 36.44 -7.46
N LYS A 21 -1.63 35.79 -6.30
CA LYS A 21 -0.32 35.38 -5.76
C LYS A 21 0.23 34.10 -6.40
N LEU A 22 -0.58 33.34 -7.14
CA LEU A 22 -0.11 32.13 -7.82
C LEU A 22 0.91 32.51 -8.89
N PRO A 23 2.10 31.86 -8.94
CA PRO A 23 3.06 32.13 -9.98
C PRO A 23 2.53 31.76 -11.36
N VAL A 24 2.85 32.57 -12.37
CA VAL A 24 2.50 32.29 -13.77
C VAL A 24 3.15 31.00 -14.31
N THR A 25 4.18 30.49 -13.62
CA THR A 25 4.88 29.24 -13.90
C THR A 25 4.20 28.01 -13.27
N THR A 26 3.04 28.17 -12.63
CA THR A 26 2.26 27.04 -12.09
C THR A 26 1.89 26.06 -13.21
N GLU A 27 2.22 24.78 -13.00
CA GLU A 27 1.93 23.70 -13.95
C GLU A 27 0.79 22.79 -13.45
N ILE A 28 0.68 22.59 -12.14
CA ILE A 28 -0.34 21.77 -11.51
C ILE A 28 -1.12 22.65 -10.54
N LEU A 29 -2.42 22.78 -10.77
CA LEU A 29 -3.32 23.51 -9.88
C LEU A 29 -4.47 22.61 -9.47
N ASP A 30 -4.52 22.30 -8.19
CA ASP A 30 -5.73 21.79 -7.53
C ASP A 30 -6.51 22.97 -6.98
N PHE A 31 -7.67 23.23 -7.57
CA PHE A 31 -8.59 24.30 -7.19
C PHE A 31 -9.94 23.74 -6.71
N SER A 32 -9.98 22.47 -6.34
CA SER A 32 -11.21 21.78 -5.97
C SER A 32 -11.92 22.39 -4.75
N PHE A 33 -13.22 22.17 -4.64
CA PHE A 33 -14.08 22.62 -3.54
C PHE A 33 -14.08 24.14 -3.28
N ASN A 34 -13.88 24.94 -4.34
CA ASN A 34 -14.03 26.39 -4.33
C ASN A 34 -15.37 26.83 -4.95
N MET A 35 -15.54 28.11 -5.27
CA MET A 35 -16.77 28.67 -5.84
C MET A 35 -16.47 29.45 -7.13
N LEU A 36 -16.52 28.78 -8.27
CA LEU A 36 -16.38 29.39 -9.60
C LEU A 36 -17.65 29.16 -10.42
N PRO A 37 -18.74 29.92 -10.21
CA PRO A 37 -20.02 29.66 -10.90
C PRO A 37 -19.91 29.66 -12.44
N SER A 38 -18.99 30.47 -12.97
CA SER A 38 -18.74 30.55 -14.41
C SER A 38 -17.24 30.61 -14.73
N LEU A 39 -16.83 29.94 -15.80
CA LEU A 39 -15.49 30.06 -16.38
C LEU A 39 -15.55 30.95 -17.62
N GLN A 40 -14.75 32.01 -17.62
CA GLN A 40 -14.63 32.99 -18.70
C GLN A 40 -13.21 32.96 -19.27
N ASN A 41 -13.00 33.63 -20.41
CA ASN A 41 -11.68 33.73 -21.05
C ASN A 41 -10.59 34.37 -20.16
N SER A 42 -10.98 35.14 -19.16
CA SER A 42 -10.10 35.81 -18.20
C SER A 42 -9.70 34.91 -17.04
N THR A 43 -10.49 33.90 -16.67
CA THR A 43 -10.38 33.14 -15.43
C THR A 43 -9.00 32.51 -15.22
N PHE A 44 -8.42 31.89 -16.26
CA PHE A 44 -7.11 31.23 -16.20
C PHE A 44 -6.05 31.88 -17.11
N SER A 45 -6.30 33.11 -17.55
CA SER A 45 -5.53 33.76 -18.62
C SER A 45 -4.05 34.00 -18.28
N GLU A 46 -3.73 34.20 -17.00
CA GLU A 46 -2.37 34.42 -16.50
C GLU A 46 -1.57 33.12 -16.30
N LEU A 47 -2.26 31.98 -16.08
CA LEU A 47 -1.64 30.68 -15.78
C LEU A 47 -1.32 29.89 -17.06
N LYS A 48 -0.42 30.44 -17.89
CA LYS A 48 -0.13 29.93 -19.24
C LYS A 48 0.62 28.59 -19.26
N SER A 49 1.28 28.23 -18.16
CA SER A 49 2.06 27.00 -18.00
C SER A 49 1.25 25.81 -17.47
N LEU A 50 -0.06 25.95 -17.26
CA LEU A 50 -0.88 24.85 -16.73
C LEU A 50 -0.82 23.61 -17.62
N LEU A 51 -0.57 22.47 -16.97
CA LEU A 51 -0.60 21.12 -17.52
C LEU A 51 -1.77 20.32 -16.94
N TYR A 52 -2.08 20.53 -15.66
CA TYR A 52 -3.14 19.85 -14.92
C TYR A 52 -3.97 20.86 -14.15
N LEU A 53 -5.30 20.75 -14.25
CA LEU A 53 -6.24 21.62 -13.56
C LEU A 53 -7.40 20.81 -12.98
N ASP A 54 -7.52 20.82 -11.65
CA ASP A 54 -8.66 20.24 -10.94
C ASP A 54 -9.63 21.32 -10.46
N LEU A 55 -10.88 21.22 -10.94
CA LEU A 55 -12.00 22.09 -10.61
C LEU A 55 -13.15 21.31 -9.99
N THR A 56 -12.86 20.17 -9.34
CA THR A 56 -13.86 19.31 -8.72
C THR A 56 -14.73 20.11 -7.75
N ARG A 57 -16.06 19.97 -7.90
CA ARG A 57 -17.08 20.57 -7.01
C ARG A 57 -16.88 22.08 -6.78
N CYS A 58 -16.50 22.80 -7.83
CA CYS A 58 -16.37 24.26 -7.82
C CYS A 58 -17.69 25.02 -8.04
N GLN A 59 -18.82 24.30 -8.09
CA GLN A 59 -20.15 24.87 -8.38
C GLN A 59 -20.22 25.55 -9.76
N ILE A 60 -19.44 25.07 -10.73
CA ILE A 60 -19.44 25.61 -12.10
C ILE A 60 -20.74 25.20 -12.79
N ASN A 61 -21.44 26.18 -13.37
CA ASN A 61 -22.63 25.96 -14.20
C ASN A 61 -22.44 26.40 -15.65
N TRP A 62 -21.56 27.38 -15.91
CA TRP A 62 -21.32 27.93 -17.25
C TRP A 62 -19.84 27.89 -17.63
N VAL A 63 -19.52 27.30 -18.77
CA VAL A 63 -18.19 27.37 -19.38
C VAL A 63 -18.31 28.11 -20.71
N TYR A 64 -17.89 29.38 -20.71
CA TYR A 64 -18.03 30.29 -21.84
C TYR A 64 -16.90 30.16 -22.86
N ASP A 65 -17.04 30.90 -23.97
CA ASP A 65 -16.08 30.96 -25.07
C ASP A 65 -14.67 31.27 -24.57
N GLY A 66 -13.72 30.43 -25.00
CA GLY A 66 -12.31 30.63 -24.72
C GLY A 66 -11.91 30.54 -23.25
N ALA A 67 -12.70 29.90 -22.38
CA ALA A 67 -12.37 29.70 -20.97
C ALA A 67 -10.94 29.19 -20.72
N PHE A 68 -10.42 28.35 -21.62
CA PHE A 68 -9.06 27.80 -21.57
C PHE A 68 -8.15 28.30 -22.70
N HIS A 69 -8.51 29.40 -23.39
CA HIS A 69 -7.83 29.85 -24.63
C HIS A 69 -6.32 30.11 -24.47
N ARG A 70 -5.88 30.57 -23.29
CA ARG A 70 -4.47 30.85 -23.01
C ARG A 70 -3.68 29.63 -22.51
N ASN A 71 -4.35 28.56 -22.09
CA ASN A 71 -3.75 27.40 -21.43
C ASN A 71 -3.38 26.31 -22.45
N LYS A 72 -2.49 26.66 -23.38
CA LYS A 72 -2.15 25.81 -24.54
C LYS A 72 -1.53 24.46 -24.18
N GLN A 73 -0.84 24.39 -23.04
CA GLN A 73 -0.11 23.21 -22.58
C GLN A 73 -0.96 22.26 -21.75
N LEU A 74 -2.23 22.61 -21.49
CA LEU A 74 -3.11 21.87 -20.61
C LEU A 74 -3.37 20.47 -21.18
N LYS A 75 -3.18 19.45 -20.34
CA LYS A 75 -3.31 18.03 -20.68
C LYS A 75 -4.48 17.37 -19.97
N THR A 76 -4.77 17.80 -18.74
CA THR A 76 -5.84 17.22 -17.94
C THR A 76 -6.74 18.33 -17.39
N ILE A 77 -8.04 18.16 -17.57
CA ILE A 77 -9.09 19.00 -16.97
C ILE A 77 -10.03 18.10 -16.19
N VAL A 78 -10.20 18.40 -14.90
CA VAL A 78 -11.17 17.72 -14.02
C VAL A 78 -12.29 18.67 -13.66
N LEU A 79 -13.52 18.33 -14.04
CA LEU A 79 -14.74 19.11 -13.79
C LEU A 79 -15.76 18.32 -12.95
N THR A 80 -15.32 17.30 -12.24
CA THR A 80 -16.18 16.39 -11.47
C THR A 80 -17.12 17.13 -10.53
N GLY A 81 -18.40 16.76 -10.51
CA GLY A 81 -19.36 17.30 -9.53
C GLY A 81 -19.74 18.77 -9.75
N ASN A 82 -19.59 19.29 -10.98
CA ASN A 82 -20.09 20.61 -11.38
C ASN A 82 -21.32 20.45 -12.25
N LEU A 83 -22.48 20.96 -11.83
CA LEU A 83 -23.71 20.84 -12.61
C LEU A 83 -23.68 21.78 -13.83
N LEU A 84 -23.13 21.30 -14.94
CA LEU A 84 -22.93 22.09 -16.16
C LEU A 84 -24.27 22.32 -16.86
N LEU A 85 -24.75 23.56 -16.84
CA LEU A 85 -25.95 24.00 -17.56
C LEU A 85 -25.62 24.45 -18.99
N PHE A 86 -24.39 24.91 -19.21
CA PHE A 86 -23.93 25.40 -20.51
C PHE A 86 -22.44 25.14 -20.70
N LEU A 87 -22.09 24.66 -21.90
CA LEU A 87 -20.73 24.43 -22.35
C LEU A 87 -20.61 24.95 -23.80
N SER A 88 -19.76 25.97 -24.00
CA SER A 88 -19.54 26.58 -25.32
C SER A 88 -18.83 25.63 -26.30
N ASP A 89 -19.18 25.71 -27.58
CA ASP A 89 -18.50 25.03 -28.71
C ASP A 89 -17.00 25.30 -28.80
N THR A 90 -16.53 26.40 -28.20
CA THR A 90 -15.11 26.81 -28.22
C THR A 90 -14.41 26.63 -26.86
N ALA A 91 -15.08 26.06 -25.86
CA ALA A 91 -14.56 25.93 -24.49
C ALA A 91 -13.17 25.29 -24.45
N PHE A 92 -12.95 24.20 -25.20
CA PHE A 92 -11.71 23.42 -25.22
C PHE A 92 -10.78 23.70 -26.41
N THR A 93 -10.97 24.82 -27.13
CA THR A 93 -10.15 25.16 -28.31
C THR A 93 -8.75 25.69 -27.96
N GLY A 94 -8.51 26.06 -26.70
CA GLY A 94 -7.21 26.58 -26.24
C GLY A 94 -6.12 25.49 -26.07
N PRO A 95 -6.38 24.44 -25.28
CA PRO A 95 -5.44 23.33 -25.09
C PRO A 95 -5.08 22.64 -26.40
N GLN A 96 -3.79 22.52 -26.73
CA GLN A 96 -3.36 21.97 -28.03
C GLN A 96 -3.16 20.44 -28.00
N SER A 97 -3.12 19.83 -26.82
CA SER A 97 -2.89 18.40 -26.65
C SER A 97 -3.59 17.91 -25.38
N LEU A 98 -4.88 18.25 -25.25
CA LEU A 98 -5.71 17.76 -24.15
C LEU A 98 -5.80 16.24 -24.26
N LYS A 99 -5.40 15.55 -23.20
CA LYS A 99 -5.34 14.08 -23.12
C LYS A 99 -6.49 13.52 -22.30
N GLU A 100 -6.79 14.15 -21.18
CA GLU A 100 -7.75 13.65 -20.22
C GLU A 100 -8.80 14.72 -19.90
N LEU A 101 -10.06 14.33 -20.04
CA LEU A 101 -11.20 15.14 -19.69
C LEU A 101 -12.13 14.35 -18.77
N VAL A 102 -12.32 14.86 -17.55
CA VAL A 102 -13.14 14.23 -16.52
C VAL A 102 -14.38 15.08 -16.27
N LEU A 103 -15.54 14.54 -16.64
CA LEU A 103 -16.86 15.18 -16.53
C LEU A 103 -17.81 14.34 -15.68
N THR A 104 -17.28 13.63 -14.69
CA THR A 104 -18.06 12.80 -13.76
C THR A 104 -19.07 13.63 -12.99
N GLN A 105 -20.32 13.17 -12.86
CA GLN A 105 -21.35 13.86 -12.06
C GLN A 105 -21.54 15.33 -12.47
N THR A 106 -21.58 15.60 -13.78
CA THR A 106 -21.78 16.96 -14.31
C THR A 106 -23.23 17.23 -14.75
N GLY A 107 -24.10 16.22 -14.70
CA GLY A 107 -25.51 16.32 -15.08
C GLY A 107 -25.75 16.15 -16.59
N ILE A 108 -24.73 15.73 -17.34
CA ILE A 108 -24.81 15.52 -18.79
C ILE A 108 -25.82 14.40 -19.10
N THR A 109 -26.69 14.62 -20.07
CA THR A 109 -27.70 13.65 -20.54
C THR A 109 -27.37 13.03 -21.89
N SER A 110 -26.49 13.66 -22.67
CA SER A 110 -26.05 13.19 -23.99
C SER A 110 -24.61 13.60 -24.24
N ILE A 111 -23.85 12.74 -24.93
CA ILE A 111 -22.45 12.97 -25.33
C ILE A 111 -22.34 14.20 -26.24
N SER A 112 -23.40 14.50 -27.00
CA SER A 112 -23.47 15.68 -27.87
C SER A 112 -23.44 17.01 -27.12
N PHE A 113 -23.63 17.02 -25.79
CA PHE A 113 -23.41 18.22 -24.96
C PHE A 113 -21.94 18.65 -24.94
N ILE A 114 -21.01 17.72 -25.21
CA ILE A 114 -19.58 17.97 -25.17
C ILE A 114 -19.12 18.44 -26.56
N PRO A 115 -18.49 19.61 -26.66
CA PRO A 115 -17.99 20.10 -27.93
C PRO A 115 -16.75 19.30 -28.32
N MET A 116 -16.85 18.56 -29.42
CA MET A 116 -15.77 17.67 -29.88
C MET A 116 -14.62 18.41 -30.60
N THR A 117 -14.80 19.70 -30.88
CA THR A 117 -13.80 20.54 -31.53
C THR A 117 -12.47 20.52 -30.76
N ASN A 118 -11.38 20.17 -31.45
CA ASN A 118 -10.01 20.18 -30.90
C ASN A 118 -9.74 19.14 -29.79
N LEU A 119 -10.50 18.04 -29.76
CA LEU A 119 -10.29 16.91 -28.83
C LEU A 119 -9.57 15.71 -29.48
N ASP A 120 -8.94 15.86 -30.65
CA ASP A 120 -8.29 14.75 -31.38
C ASP A 120 -7.13 14.08 -30.61
N SER A 121 -6.54 14.78 -29.65
CA SER A 121 -5.45 14.28 -28.80
C SER A 121 -5.94 13.48 -27.58
N LEU A 122 -7.25 13.40 -27.36
CA LEU A 122 -7.83 12.81 -26.16
C LEU A 122 -7.51 11.30 -26.10
N ASP A 123 -6.96 10.88 -24.96
CA ASP A 123 -6.72 9.48 -24.63
C ASP A 123 -7.74 8.93 -23.62
N THR A 124 -8.31 9.80 -22.79
CA THR A 124 -9.16 9.45 -21.65
C THR A 124 -10.35 10.38 -21.57
N LEU A 125 -11.56 9.82 -21.62
CA LEU A 125 -12.80 10.55 -21.40
C LEU A 125 -13.63 9.84 -20.31
N ILE A 126 -13.87 10.54 -19.21
CA ILE A 126 -14.60 10.00 -18.07
C ILE A 126 -15.94 10.74 -17.92
N LEU A 127 -17.02 9.99 -18.08
CA LEU A 127 -18.41 10.46 -18.08
C LEU A 127 -19.25 9.77 -17.01
N GLY A 128 -18.60 9.24 -15.97
CA GLY A 128 -19.27 8.49 -14.92
C GLY A 128 -20.32 9.28 -14.15
N SER A 129 -21.32 8.60 -13.59
CA SER A 129 -22.34 9.20 -12.70
C SER A 129 -23.11 10.38 -13.32
N ASN A 130 -23.38 10.31 -14.62
CA ASN A 130 -24.21 11.27 -15.34
C ASN A 130 -25.59 10.67 -15.63
N HIS A 131 -26.36 11.31 -16.53
CA HIS A 131 -27.70 10.87 -16.92
C HIS A 131 -27.74 10.42 -18.39
N ILE A 132 -26.62 9.93 -18.92
CA ILE A 132 -26.50 9.49 -20.32
C ILE A 132 -27.30 8.21 -20.52
N SER A 133 -28.23 8.21 -21.46
CA SER A 133 -29.08 7.05 -21.76
C SER A 133 -28.83 6.41 -23.14
N SER A 134 -28.06 7.07 -24.01
CA SER A 134 -27.69 6.60 -25.34
C SER A 134 -26.18 6.66 -25.52
N LEU A 135 -25.61 5.65 -26.20
CA LEU A 135 -24.21 5.59 -26.57
C LEU A 135 -23.94 6.24 -27.94
N GLU A 136 -24.94 6.86 -28.57
CA GLU A 136 -24.80 7.50 -29.87
C GLU A 136 -23.68 8.57 -29.85
N LEU A 137 -22.58 8.28 -30.56
CA LEU A 137 -21.41 9.14 -30.64
C LEU A 137 -21.56 10.14 -31.79
N PRO A 138 -21.18 11.42 -31.59
CA PRO A 138 -21.22 12.40 -32.67
C PRO A 138 -20.23 12.02 -33.80
N PRO A 139 -20.51 12.40 -35.07
CA PRO A 139 -19.68 11.99 -36.21
C PRO A 139 -18.20 12.39 -36.13
N ASN A 140 -17.90 13.47 -35.40
CA ASN A 140 -16.55 14.00 -35.18
C ASN A 140 -15.94 13.57 -33.83
N PHE A 141 -16.46 12.52 -33.21
CA PHE A 141 -15.93 12.01 -31.95
C PHE A 141 -14.46 11.57 -32.10
N PRO A 142 -13.57 11.94 -31.16
CA PRO A 142 -12.15 11.63 -31.27
C PRO A 142 -11.87 10.15 -30.99
N THR A 143 -11.43 9.42 -32.02
CA THR A 143 -11.13 7.97 -31.91
C THR A 143 -9.65 7.63 -32.08
N GLN A 144 -8.83 8.54 -32.60
CA GLN A 144 -7.46 8.20 -33.03
C GLN A 144 -6.55 7.81 -31.86
N ASN A 145 -6.64 8.53 -30.74
CA ASN A 145 -5.76 8.36 -29.57
C ASN A 145 -6.49 7.78 -28.35
N LEU A 146 -7.80 7.58 -28.45
CA LEU A 146 -8.66 7.21 -27.33
C LEU A 146 -8.33 5.81 -26.83
N LYS A 147 -8.11 5.68 -25.53
CA LYS A 147 -7.75 4.41 -24.86
C LYS A 147 -8.72 4.05 -23.76
N TYR A 148 -9.37 5.03 -23.16
CA TYR A 148 -10.24 4.85 -22.02
C TYR A 148 -11.49 5.70 -22.13
N LEU A 149 -12.64 5.05 -22.13
CA LEU A 149 -13.95 5.70 -22.18
C LEU A 149 -14.84 5.10 -21.11
N ASP A 150 -15.23 5.94 -20.15
CA ASP A 150 -15.94 5.53 -18.95
C ASP A 150 -17.35 6.11 -18.87
N PHE A 151 -18.35 5.24 -18.92
CA PHE A 151 -19.77 5.52 -18.77
C PHE A 151 -20.35 4.95 -17.48
N GLN A 152 -19.53 4.64 -16.47
CA GLN A 152 -20.02 4.00 -15.24
C GLN A 152 -21.18 4.77 -14.60
N MET A 153 -22.13 4.06 -13.99
CA MET A 153 -23.26 4.64 -13.26
C MET A 153 -24.04 5.69 -14.09
N ASN A 154 -24.33 5.37 -15.36
CA ASN A 154 -25.23 6.13 -16.23
C ASN A 154 -26.56 5.37 -16.41
N ASN A 155 -27.40 5.85 -17.32
CA ASN A 155 -28.73 5.32 -17.59
C ASN A 155 -28.80 4.57 -18.94
N ILE A 156 -27.69 4.01 -19.41
CA ILE A 156 -27.63 3.30 -20.70
C ILE A 156 -28.38 1.97 -20.58
N ARG A 157 -29.42 1.78 -21.39
CA ARG A 157 -30.27 0.58 -21.36
C ARG A 157 -30.13 -0.31 -22.60
N ALA A 158 -29.76 0.27 -23.73
CA ALA A 158 -29.59 -0.45 -24.99
C ALA A 158 -28.32 0.01 -25.70
N ILE A 159 -27.64 -0.91 -26.37
CA ILE A 159 -26.46 -0.64 -27.19
C ILE A 159 -26.65 -1.30 -28.55
N THR A 160 -26.53 -0.53 -29.63
CA THR A 160 -26.65 -0.98 -31.01
C THR A 160 -25.28 -1.08 -31.69
N ALA A 161 -25.22 -1.75 -32.84
CA ALA A 161 -24.01 -1.79 -33.67
C ALA A 161 -23.63 -0.39 -34.18
N ALA A 162 -24.62 0.48 -34.42
CA ALA A 162 -24.38 1.86 -34.84
C ALA A 162 -23.64 2.67 -33.77
N ASP A 163 -23.98 2.49 -32.49
CA ASP A 163 -23.33 3.18 -31.37
C ASP A 163 -21.84 2.84 -31.27
N VAL A 164 -21.49 1.57 -31.48
CA VAL A 164 -20.13 1.05 -31.33
C VAL A 164 -19.31 1.21 -32.61
N HIS A 165 -19.93 1.39 -33.77
CA HIS A 165 -19.26 1.42 -35.08
C HIS A 165 -18.09 2.42 -35.15
N VAL A 166 -18.26 3.61 -34.55
CA VAL A 166 -17.21 4.63 -34.49
C VAL A 166 -16.02 4.15 -33.66
N LEU A 167 -16.29 3.45 -32.55
CA LEU A 167 -15.26 2.90 -31.66
C LEU A 167 -14.52 1.71 -32.26
N GLN A 168 -15.09 0.99 -33.23
CA GLN A 168 -14.43 -0.14 -33.91
C GLN A 168 -13.15 0.29 -34.67
N LYS A 169 -13.03 1.58 -35.03
CA LYS A 169 -11.81 2.16 -35.62
C LYS A 169 -10.67 2.32 -34.62
N THR A 170 -10.98 2.24 -33.33
CA THR A 170 -10.03 2.42 -32.24
C THR A 170 -9.47 1.05 -31.85
N SER A 171 -8.17 0.85 -32.00
CA SER A 171 -7.54 -0.39 -31.57
C SER A 171 -7.34 -0.39 -30.05
N ASN A 172 -7.77 -1.47 -29.37
CA ASN A 172 -7.38 -1.76 -27.99
C ASN A 172 -7.89 -0.74 -26.96
N ILE A 173 -9.14 -0.28 -27.12
CA ILE A 173 -9.82 0.63 -26.19
C ILE A 173 -10.37 -0.11 -24.95
N THR A 174 -10.43 0.60 -23.83
CA THR A 174 -11.15 0.21 -22.61
C THR A 174 -12.50 0.92 -22.55
N LEU A 175 -13.58 0.15 -22.43
CA LEU A 175 -14.94 0.66 -22.28
C LEU A 175 -15.51 0.23 -20.93
N ILE A 176 -15.97 1.20 -20.14
CA ILE A 176 -16.57 0.95 -18.82
C ILE A 176 -18.05 1.27 -18.86
N PHE A 177 -18.88 0.23 -18.70
CA PHE A 177 -20.34 0.32 -18.60
C PHE A 177 -20.85 -0.08 -17.20
N LYS A 178 -19.95 -0.27 -16.24
CA LYS A 178 -20.25 -0.66 -14.87
C LYS A 178 -21.41 0.15 -14.26
N GLY A 179 -22.39 -0.55 -13.69
CA GLY A 179 -23.52 0.11 -13.02
C GLY A 179 -24.54 0.76 -13.95
N ASN A 180 -24.51 0.47 -15.25
CA ASN A 180 -25.63 0.74 -16.15
C ASN A 180 -26.60 -0.45 -16.15
N ASP A 181 -27.90 -0.17 -16.20
CA ASP A 181 -28.97 -1.18 -16.29
C ASP A 181 -29.20 -1.59 -17.76
N ILE A 182 -28.19 -2.20 -18.37
CA ILE A 182 -28.24 -2.63 -19.77
C ILE A 182 -29.17 -3.83 -19.90
N LEU A 183 -30.27 -3.63 -20.64
CA LEU A 183 -31.32 -4.62 -20.89
C LEU A 183 -31.19 -5.28 -22.27
N HIS A 184 -30.47 -4.65 -23.21
CA HIS A 184 -30.29 -5.18 -24.55
C HIS A 184 -28.98 -4.73 -25.17
N ILE A 185 -28.27 -5.65 -25.81
CA ILE A 185 -27.17 -5.32 -26.73
C ILE A 185 -27.47 -6.02 -28.05
N GLU A 186 -27.41 -5.27 -29.15
CA GLU A 186 -27.55 -5.83 -30.48
C GLU A 186 -26.48 -6.92 -30.69
N PRO A 187 -26.85 -8.15 -31.06
CA PRO A 187 -25.89 -9.25 -31.20
C PRO A 187 -24.77 -8.91 -32.18
N GLY A 188 -23.52 -8.96 -31.72
CA GLY A 188 -22.35 -8.61 -32.52
C GLY A 188 -22.04 -7.11 -32.63
N ALA A 189 -22.70 -6.24 -31.87
CA ALA A 189 -22.36 -4.81 -31.83
C ALA A 189 -20.86 -4.56 -31.56
N PHE A 190 -20.23 -5.42 -30.75
CA PHE A 190 -18.82 -5.32 -30.37
C PHE A 190 -17.91 -6.29 -31.15
N GLN A 191 -18.18 -6.56 -32.43
CA GLN A 191 -17.31 -7.39 -33.28
C GLN A 191 -15.97 -6.69 -33.61
N SER A 192 -15.08 -6.53 -32.62
CA SER A 192 -13.75 -5.93 -32.77
C SER A 192 -12.76 -6.39 -31.67
N HIS A 193 -11.63 -5.70 -31.54
CA HIS A 193 -10.58 -5.93 -30.55
C HIS A 193 -10.61 -4.86 -29.45
N PHE A 194 -10.85 -5.28 -28.22
CA PHE A 194 -10.91 -4.42 -27.05
C PHE A 194 -9.83 -4.80 -26.05
N TYR A 195 -9.25 -3.78 -25.40
CA TYR A 195 -8.39 -4.05 -24.25
C TYR A 195 -9.25 -4.48 -23.06
N SER A 196 -10.31 -3.73 -22.76
CA SER A 196 -11.21 -4.13 -21.69
C SER A 196 -12.64 -3.72 -21.95
N LEU A 197 -13.56 -4.61 -21.60
CA LEU A 197 -14.98 -4.34 -21.53
C LEU A 197 -15.44 -4.62 -20.10
N ASP A 198 -15.97 -3.59 -19.43
CA ASP A 198 -16.49 -3.71 -18.07
C ASP A 198 -18.01 -3.55 -18.06
N PHE A 199 -18.72 -4.67 -17.92
CA PHE A 199 -20.17 -4.72 -17.74
C PHE A 199 -20.54 -5.06 -16.29
N GLY A 200 -19.72 -4.65 -15.32
CA GLY A 200 -19.91 -4.92 -13.91
C GLY A 200 -21.31 -4.50 -13.43
N GLY A 201 -22.02 -5.44 -12.80
CA GLY A 201 -23.39 -5.24 -12.33
C GLY A 201 -24.48 -5.46 -13.39
N CYS A 202 -24.17 -5.86 -14.62
CA CYS A 202 -25.21 -6.18 -15.61
C CYS A 202 -26.13 -7.31 -15.14
N ALA A 203 -27.43 -7.22 -15.44
CA ALA A 203 -28.40 -8.29 -15.16
C ALA A 203 -28.43 -9.36 -16.26
N ASP A 204 -28.46 -8.93 -17.54
CA ASP A 204 -28.54 -9.81 -18.71
C ASP A 204 -27.16 -10.20 -19.28
N ILE A 205 -26.48 -11.12 -18.58
CA ILE A 205 -25.20 -11.67 -19.07
C ILE A 205 -25.35 -12.37 -20.44
N PRO A 206 -26.38 -13.20 -20.70
CA PRO A 206 -26.59 -13.78 -22.03
C PRO A 206 -26.65 -12.73 -23.15
N GLY A 207 -27.39 -11.63 -22.96
CA GLY A 207 -27.45 -10.53 -23.90
C GLY A 207 -26.10 -9.84 -24.09
N VAL A 208 -25.33 -9.63 -23.02
CA VAL A 208 -23.96 -9.11 -23.10
C VAL A 208 -23.08 -10.03 -23.94
N LEU A 209 -23.09 -11.34 -23.68
CA LEU A 209 -22.30 -12.32 -24.42
C LEU A 209 -22.70 -12.40 -25.89
N ALA A 210 -24.00 -12.31 -26.22
CA ALA A 210 -24.47 -12.21 -27.59
C ALA A 210 -24.00 -10.91 -28.27
N GLY A 211 -24.02 -9.78 -27.54
CA GLY A 211 -23.56 -8.48 -28.01
C GLY A 211 -22.07 -8.43 -28.34
N ILE A 212 -21.25 -9.14 -27.57
CA ILE A 212 -19.79 -9.21 -27.75
C ILE A 212 -19.31 -10.45 -28.51
N GLN A 213 -20.23 -11.21 -29.14
CA GLN A 213 -19.85 -12.38 -29.94
C GLN A 213 -18.83 -12.03 -31.03
N SER A 214 -17.91 -12.96 -31.31
CA SER A 214 -16.85 -12.80 -32.31
C SER A 214 -15.87 -11.65 -32.03
N SER A 215 -15.76 -11.21 -30.78
CA SER A 215 -14.78 -10.22 -30.33
C SER A 215 -13.50 -10.85 -29.78
N THR A 216 -12.45 -10.04 -29.68
CA THR A 216 -11.25 -10.34 -28.88
C THR A 216 -11.12 -9.31 -27.77
N VAL A 217 -11.09 -9.76 -26.52
CA VAL A 217 -11.09 -8.91 -25.34
C VAL A 217 -9.96 -9.33 -24.40
N GLN A 218 -9.01 -8.46 -24.09
CA GLN A 218 -7.96 -8.80 -23.13
C GLN A 218 -8.55 -8.99 -21.72
N THR A 219 -9.44 -8.09 -21.28
CA THR A 219 -10.06 -8.17 -19.96
C THR A 219 -11.57 -7.93 -19.99
N LEU A 220 -12.33 -8.94 -19.58
CA LEU A 220 -13.79 -8.89 -19.50
C LEU A 220 -14.25 -8.91 -18.04
N TRP A 221 -14.98 -7.88 -17.62
CA TRP A 221 -15.59 -7.81 -16.30
C TRP A 221 -17.10 -8.06 -16.38
N LEU A 222 -17.53 -9.11 -15.69
CA LEU A 222 -18.94 -9.53 -15.57
C LEU A 222 -19.36 -9.75 -14.12
N GLY A 223 -18.52 -9.36 -13.16
CA GLY A 223 -18.83 -9.41 -11.73
C GLY A 223 -20.00 -8.49 -11.33
N THR A 224 -20.39 -8.54 -10.06
CA THR A 224 -21.42 -7.67 -9.47
C THR A 224 -20.92 -7.02 -8.17
N PHE A 225 -21.80 -6.34 -7.43
CA PHE A 225 -21.50 -5.61 -6.20
C PHE A 225 -22.50 -5.98 -5.09
N HIS A 226 -22.10 -5.85 -3.82
CA HIS A 226 -22.95 -6.22 -2.66
C HIS A 226 -24.33 -5.54 -2.61
N ASN A 227 -24.45 -4.33 -3.17
CA ASN A 227 -25.65 -3.51 -3.09
C ASN A 227 -26.67 -3.82 -4.22
N MET A 228 -26.38 -4.77 -5.12
CA MET A 228 -27.30 -5.18 -6.16
C MET A 228 -28.39 -6.09 -5.57
N GLN A 229 -29.65 -5.69 -5.70
CA GLN A 229 -30.80 -6.34 -5.05
C GLN A 229 -31.13 -7.73 -5.62
N GLU A 230 -30.81 -7.97 -6.90
CA GLU A 230 -31.09 -9.25 -7.55
C GLU A 230 -29.88 -10.19 -7.51
N LYS A 231 -30.13 -11.43 -7.07
CA LYS A 231 -29.14 -12.51 -7.15
C LYS A 231 -28.96 -12.90 -8.61
N SER A 232 -27.86 -12.46 -9.21
CA SER A 232 -27.51 -12.89 -10.57
C SER A 232 -26.77 -14.23 -10.52
N TYR A 233 -27.40 -15.25 -11.12
CA TYR A 233 -26.86 -16.60 -11.16
C TYR A 233 -26.02 -16.82 -12.41
N ILE A 234 -24.94 -17.58 -12.27
CA ILE A 234 -24.16 -18.13 -13.38
C ILE A 234 -24.43 -19.63 -13.45
N SER A 235 -24.92 -20.09 -14.60
CA SER A 235 -25.03 -21.50 -14.94
C SER A 235 -24.05 -21.84 -16.08
N PRO A 236 -23.71 -23.13 -16.26
CA PRO A 236 -22.89 -23.59 -17.39
C PRO A 236 -23.42 -23.12 -18.76
N ASP A 237 -24.75 -23.07 -18.95
CA ASP A 237 -25.36 -22.68 -20.23
C ASP A 237 -25.09 -21.21 -20.57
N ILE A 238 -25.06 -20.31 -19.58
CA ILE A 238 -24.72 -18.89 -19.80
C ILE A 238 -23.27 -18.78 -20.32
N LEU A 239 -22.35 -19.54 -19.74
CA LEU A 239 -20.93 -19.50 -20.12
C LEU A 239 -20.65 -20.10 -21.51
N GLN A 240 -21.61 -20.83 -22.12
CA GLN A 240 -21.48 -21.28 -23.51
C GLN A 240 -21.36 -20.11 -24.49
N GLY A 241 -21.93 -18.94 -24.17
CA GLY A 241 -21.77 -17.73 -24.97
C GLY A 241 -20.31 -17.30 -25.17
N LEU A 242 -19.41 -17.71 -24.27
CA LEU A 242 -17.97 -17.41 -24.35
C LEU A 242 -17.23 -18.23 -25.41
N CYS A 243 -17.83 -19.30 -25.96
CA CYS A 243 -17.17 -20.15 -26.96
C CYS A 243 -16.79 -19.39 -28.26
N ASN A 244 -17.51 -18.31 -28.57
CA ASN A 244 -17.26 -17.47 -29.74
C ASN A 244 -16.53 -16.16 -29.40
N ILE A 245 -15.95 -16.07 -28.20
CA ILE A 245 -15.27 -14.87 -27.70
C ILE A 245 -13.85 -15.25 -27.30
N SER A 246 -12.86 -14.50 -27.79
CA SER A 246 -11.48 -14.68 -27.32
C SER A 246 -11.23 -13.79 -26.11
N VAL A 247 -11.07 -14.38 -24.93
CA VAL A 247 -10.83 -13.65 -23.67
C VAL A 247 -9.61 -14.17 -22.93
N ASP A 248 -8.77 -13.25 -22.44
CA ASP A 248 -7.57 -13.58 -21.67
C ASP A 248 -7.81 -13.52 -20.15
N ASN A 249 -8.50 -12.48 -19.67
CA ASN A 249 -8.81 -12.28 -18.26
C ASN A 249 -10.32 -12.13 -18.06
N LEU A 250 -10.90 -12.96 -17.18
CA LEU A 250 -12.33 -12.97 -16.90
C LEU A 250 -12.59 -12.78 -15.41
N TYR A 251 -13.43 -11.79 -15.08
CA TYR A 251 -13.81 -11.45 -13.73
C TYR A 251 -15.31 -11.67 -13.52
N LEU A 252 -15.65 -12.56 -12.57
CA LEU A 252 -17.03 -12.97 -12.24
C LEU A 252 -17.32 -12.81 -10.74
N GLN A 253 -16.60 -11.93 -10.05
CA GLN A 253 -16.70 -11.75 -8.62
C GLN A 253 -18.14 -11.45 -8.17
N LEU A 254 -18.50 -11.92 -6.98
CA LEU A 254 -19.80 -11.72 -6.33
C LEU A 254 -21.01 -12.35 -7.04
N ARG A 255 -20.82 -13.07 -8.15
CA ARG A 255 -21.90 -13.79 -8.83
C ARG A 255 -22.14 -15.16 -8.20
N HIS A 256 -23.39 -15.63 -8.18
CA HIS A 256 -23.71 -16.93 -7.58
C HIS A 256 -23.67 -18.06 -8.62
N PHE A 257 -22.74 -19.00 -8.47
CA PHE A 257 -22.71 -20.18 -9.35
C PHE A 257 -23.72 -21.25 -8.90
N ARG A 258 -24.39 -21.86 -9.87
CA ARG A 258 -25.30 -23.00 -9.65
C ARG A 258 -24.99 -24.12 -10.63
N ASN A 259 -25.22 -25.36 -10.18
CA ASN A 259 -25.11 -26.57 -10.99
C ASN A 259 -23.75 -26.70 -11.71
N LEU A 260 -22.65 -26.40 -11.01
CA LEU A 260 -21.30 -26.59 -11.52
C LEU A 260 -21.08 -28.05 -11.94
N ASN A 261 -20.64 -28.24 -13.18
CA ASN A 261 -20.26 -29.53 -13.74
C ASN A 261 -18.93 -29.44 -14.51
N ALA A 262 -18.42 -30.59 -14.99
CA ALA A 262 -17.14 -30.67 -15.70
C ALA A 262 -17.06 -29.80 -16.98
N ALA A 263 -18.20 -29.47 -17.59
CA ALA A 263 -18.28 -28.67 -18.82
C ALA A 263 -18.45 -27.16 -18.57
N THR A 264 -18.61 -26.73 -17.31
CA THR A 264 -18.89 -25.31 -16.95
C THR A 264 -17.95 -24.31 -17.62
N PHE A 265 -16.67 -24.66 -17.75
CA PHE A 265 -15.63 -23.77 -18.27
C PHE A 265 -15.06 -24.23 -19.63
N GLN A 266 -15.75 -25.13 -20.35
CA GLN A 266 -15.23 -25.75 -21.57
C GLN A 266 -14.85 -24.75 -22.68
N CYS A 267 -15.50 -23.58 -22.71
CA CYS A 267 -15.24 -22.52 -23.68
C CYS A 267 -13.96 -21.70 -23.37
N LEU A 268 -13.44 -21.75 -22.14
CA LEU A 268 -12.39 -20.84 -21.64
C LEU A 268 -10.96 -21.31 -21.98
N THR A 269 -10.80 -21.97 -23.14
CA THR A 269 -9.57 -22.66 -23.57
C THR A 269 -8.32 -21.78 -23.67
N LYS A 270 -8.49 -20.47 -23.89
CA LYS A 270 -7.40 -19.48 -24.03
C LYS A 270 -7.18 -18.65 -22.77
N LEU A 271 -8.06 -18.77 -21.78
CA LEU A 271 -8.07 -17.90 -20.61
C LEU A 271 -6.77 -18.06 -19.81
N ARG A 272 -6.22 -16.92 -19.36
CA ARG A 272 -5.02 -16.82 -18.52
C ARG A 272 -5.38 -16.54 -17.08
N LYS A 273 -6.35 -15.66 -16.83
CA LYS A 273 -6.81 -15.31 -15.49
C LYS A 273 -8.31 -15.50 -15.33
N LEU A 274 -8.70 -16.16 -14.24
CA LEU A 274 -10.08 -16.31 -13.83
C LEU A 274 -10.25 -15.84 -12.39
N ASP A 275 -11.11 -14.85 -12.19
CA ASP A 275 -11.48 -14.35 -10.86
C ASP A 275 -12.92 -14.75 -10.49
N LEU A 276 -13.02 -15.60 -9.47
CA LEU A 276 -14.25 -16.11 -8.87
C LEU A 276 -14.37 -15.66 -7.41
N THR A 277 -13.84 -14.49 -7.07
CA THR A 277 -13.90 -13.95 -5.71
C THR A 277 -15.35 -13.86 -5.22
N GLN A 278 -15.62 -14.44 -4.05
CA GLN A 278 -16.93 -14.39 -3.40
C GLN A 278 -18.08 -14.88 -4.29
N THR A 279 -17.86 -16.00 -4.97
CA THR A 279 -18.88 -16.62 -5.84
C THR A 279 -19.71 -17.69 -5.13
N HIS A 280 -19.51 -17.84 -3.82
CA HIS A 280 -20.17 -18.80 -2.95
C HIS A 280 -19.93 -20.27 -3.35
N ILE A 281 -18.80 -20.52 -4.01
CA ILE A 281 -18.40 -21.87 -4.38
C ILE A 281 -17.85 -22.59 -3.15
N SER A 282 -18.29 -23.83 -2.92
CA SER A 282 -17.76 -24.72 -1.89
C SER A 282 -16.92 -25.87 -2.44
N ALA A 283 -17.12 -26.21 -3.71
CA ALA A 283 -16.33 -27.17 -4.46
C ALA A 283 -16.39 -26.92 -5.98
N LEU A 284 -15.27 -27.16 -6.66
CA LEU A 284 -15.16 -27.23 -8.10
C LEU A 284 -15.26 -28.69 -8.55
N PRO A 285 -16.05 -29.02 -9.58
CA PRO A 285 -16.26 -30.39 -10.03
C PRO A 285 -14.95 -31.03 -10.53
N PRO A 286 -14.76 -32.34 -10.32
CA PRO A 286 -13.63 -33.05 -10.91
C PRO A 286 -13.75 -33.10 -12.45
N GLY A 287 -12.62 -33.13 -13.14
CA GLY A 287 -12.58 -33.30 -14.60
C GLY A 287 -13.00 -32.07 -15.41
N ILE A 288 -12.90 -30.85 -14.84
CA ILE A 288 -13.14 -29.60 -15.58
C ILE A 288 -12.32 -29.57 -16.87
N SER A 289 -13.01 -29.36 -17.99
CA SER A 289 -12.39 -29.20 -19.31
C SER A 289 -12.15 -27.72 -19.63
N GLY A 290 -11.27 -27.45 -20.59
CA GLY A 290 -11.02 -26.09 -21.11
C GLY A 290 -10.07 -25.22 -20.29
N MET A 291 -9.56 -25.68 -19.14
CA MET A 291 -8.80 -24.83 -18.21
C MET A 291 -7.27 -25.08 -18.22
N SER A 292 -6.76 -25.77 -19.24
CA SER A 292 -5.34 -26.15 -19.34
C SER A 292 -4.38 -24.98 -19.56
N SER A 293 -4.87 -23.86 -20.10
CA SER A 293 -4.09 -22.64 -20.36
C SER A 293 -4.05 -21.65 -19.19
N LEU A 294 -4.87 -21.87 -18.16
CA LEU A 294 -5.04 -20.95 -17.04
C LEU A 294 -3.75 -20.84 -16.22
N THR A 295 -3.30 -19.61 -15.99
CA THR A 295 -2.08 -19.29 -15.24
C THR A 295 -2.36 -18.66 -13.89
N GLU A 296 -3.50 -18.00 -13.71
CA GLU A 296 -3.91 -17.36 -12.46
C GLU A 296 -5.38 -17.67 -12.14
N LEU A 297 -5.62 -18.14 -10.92
CA LEU A 297 -6.94 -18.47 -10.40
C LEU A 297 -7.16 -17.79 -9.05
N VAL A 298 -8.20 -16.96 -8.98
CA VAL A 298 -8.60 -16.25 -7.76
C VAL A 298 -9.91 -16.83 -7.25
N LEU A 299 -9.85 -17.44 -6.07
CA LEU A 299 -10.96 -18.09 -5.36
C LEU A 299 -11.22 -17.45 -4.00
N ASN A 300 -10.80 -16.21 -3.82
CA ASN A 300 -10.90 -15.49 -2.55
C ASN A 300 -12.35 -15.43 -2.02
N ALA A 301 -12.51 -15.39 -0.70
CA ALA A 301 -13.81 -15.20 -0.04
C ALA A 301 -14.91 -16.20 -0.46
N ASN A 302 -14.52 -17.44 -0.80
CA ASN A 302 -15.44 -18.56 -1.04
C ASN A 302 -15.59 -19.44 0.20
N SER A 303 -16.25 -20.59 0.07
CA SER A 303 -16.65 -21.44 1.20
C SER A 303 -16.08 -22.87 1.08
N PHE A 304 -14.81 -23.01 0.73
CA PHE A 304 -14.17 -24.32 0.63
C PHE A 304 -13.88 -24.89 2.02
N GLU A 305 -14.38 -26.09 2.32
CA GLU A 305 -14.05 -26.80 3.57
C GLU A 305 -12.71 -27.53 3.48
N HIS A 306 -12.39 -28.08 2.31
CA HIS A 306 -11.14 -28.79 2.04
C HIS A 306 -10.45 -28.20 0.81
N LEU A 307 -9.12 -28.07 0.86
CA LEU A 307 -8.32 -27.58 -0.27
C LEU A 307 -8.44 -28.48 -1.50
N CYS A 308 -8.67 -29.79 -1.31
CA CYS A 308 -8.91 -30.73 -2.40
C CYS A 308 -10.20 -30.43 -3.19
N ASN A 309 -11.16 -29.70 -2.61
CA ASN A 309 -12.39 -29.31 -3.29
C ASN A 309 -12.15 -28.34 -4.46
N ILE A 310 -10.94 -27.81 -4.64
CA ILE A 310 -10.63 -26.99 -5.81
C ILE A 310 -10.37 -27.83 -7.07
N SER A 311 -10.20 -29.16 -6.96
CA SER A 311 -9.92 -30.04 -8.10
C SER A 311 -8.70 -29.59 -8.93
N SER A 312 -7.56 -29.35 -8.27
CA SER A 312 -6.35 -28.71 -8.83
C SER A 312 -5.81 -29.36 -10.11
N ALA A 313 -6.06 -30.64 -10.33
CA ALA A 313 -5.68 -31.36 -11.54
C ALA A 313 -6.26 -30.75 -12.84
N ALA A 314 -7.34 -29.97 -12.74
CA ALA A 314 -7.92 -29.24 -13.88
C ALA A 314 -7.06 -28.05 -14.35
N PHE A 315 -6.09 -27.59 -13.55
CA PHE A 315 -5.33 -26.36 -13.78
C PHE A 315 -3.81 -26.62 -13.87
N PRO A 316 -3.32 -27.48 -14.78
CA PRO A 316 -1.92 -27.91 -14.81
C PRO A 316 -0.91 -26.79 -15.15
N SER A 317 -1.37 -25.67 -15.72
CA SER A 317 -0.52 -24.52 -16.07
C SER A 317 -0.50 -23.42 -15.00
N LEU A 318 -1.17 -23.63 -13.87
CA LEU A 318 -1.35 -22.60 -12.86
C LEU A 318 0.00 -22.17 -12.26
N THR A 319 0.18 -20.86 -12.19
CA THR A 319 1.35 -20.19 -11.60
C THR A 319 0.97 -19.39 -10.36
N HIS A 320 -0.28 -18.90 -10.30
CA HIS A 320 -0.80 -18.09 -9.20
C HIS A 320 -2.14 -18.65 -8.73
N LEU A 321 -2.24 -18.95 -7.44
CA LEU A 321 -3.47 -19.43 -6.79
C LEU A 321 -3.74 -18.60 -5.53
N HIS A 322 -4.94 -18.01 -5.49
CA HIS A 322 -5.38 -17.21 -4.35
C HIS A 322 -6.65 -17.80 -3.76
N ILE A 323 -6.60 -18.21 -2.49
CA ILE A 323 -7.75 -18.67 -1.70
C ILE A 323 -7.70 -17.91 -0.37
N LYS A 324 -7.67 -16.59 -0.46
CA LYS A 324 -7.60 -15.68 0.68
C LYS A 324 -8.99 -15.44 1.26
N GLY A 325 -9.08 -15.36 2.58
CA GLY A 325 -10.33 -14.95 3.23
C GLY A 325 -11.43 -15.99 3.13
N ASN A 326 -11.08 -17.29 3.05
CA ASN A 326 -12.08 -18.34 2.93
C ASN A 326 -13.06 -18.28 4.12
N LEU A 327 -14.36 -18.27 3.81
CA LEU A 327 -15.45 -18.02 4.76
C LEU A 327 -15.67 -19.17 5.74
N GLN A 328 -15.17 -20.37 5.40
CA GLN A 328 -15.17 -21.54 6.27
C GLN A 328 -13.73 -21.85 6.73
N ALA A 329 -13.60 -22.66 7.79
CA ALA A 329 -12.31 -23.23 8.17
C ALA A 329 -11.77 -24.10 7.03
N LEU A 330 -10.64 -23.71 6.44
CA LEU A 330 -10.05 -24.41 5.31
C LEU A 330 -9.08 -25.50 5.78
N GLN A 331 -9.41 -26.75 5.50
CA GLN A 331 -8.52 -27.88 5.74
C GLN A 331 -7.58 -28.09 4.55
N ILE A 332 -6.28 -27.89 4.75
CA ILE A 332 -5.27 -27.98 3.68
C ILE A 332 -4.97 -29.41 3.20
N GLY A 333 -5.27 -30.43 3.99
CA GLY A 333 -5.15 -31.85 3.61
C GLY A 333 -3.72 -32.26 3.21
N ALA A 334 -3.60 -33.36 2.46
CA ALA A 334 -2.34 -33.86 1.90
C ALA A 334 -2.48 -34.05 0.38
N GLY A 335 -1.48 -33.62 -0.39
CA GLY A 335 -1.45 -33.84 -1.85
C GLY A 335 -2.49 -33.07 -2.67
N CYS A 336 -3.32 -32.21 -2.08
CA CYS A 336 -4.39 -31.50 -2.81
C CYS A 336 -3.86 -30.61 -3.95
N LEU A 337 -2.61 -30.14 -3.87
CA LEU A 337 -1.97 -29.27 -4.86
C LEU A 337 -0.82 -29.96 -5.62
N GLU A 338 -0.64 -31.29 -5.47
CA GLU A 338 0.56 -32.00 -5.97
C GLU A 338 0.77 -31.90 -7.48
N LYS A 339 -0.32 -31.66 -8.24
CA LYS A 339 -0.28 -31.54 -9.71
C LYS A 339 0.15 -30.16 -10.19
N LEU A 340 0.24 -29.17 -9.30
CA LEU A 340 0.55 -27.78 -9.63
C LEU A 340 2.06 -27.50 -9.61
N ALA A 341 2.85 -28.29 -10.34
CA ALA A 341 4.32 -28.19 -10.34
C ALA A 341 4.87 -26.83 -10.83
N LYS A 342 4.06 -26.07 -11.58
CA LYS A 342 4.38 -24.72 -12.07
C LYS A 342 3.96 -23.59 -11.13
N LEU A 343 3.31 -23.90 -10.01
CA LEU A 343 2.81 -22.89 -9.08
C LEU A 343 3.98 -22.12 -8.46
N GLN A 344 3.94 -20.80 -8.60
CA GLN A 344 4.96 -19.87 -8.10
C GLN A 344 4.43 -19.04 -6.93
N HIS A 345 3.13 -18.75 -6.92
CA HIS A 345 2.49 -17.92 -5.92
C HIS A 345 1.27 -18.63 -5.33
N LEU A 346 1.27 -18.82 -4.01
CA LEU A 346 0.17 -19.40 -3.27
C LEU A 346 -0.22 -18.49 -2.09
N ASP A 347 -1.43 -17.94 -2.13
CA ASP A 347 -2.01 -17.16 -1.03
C ASP A 347 -3.17 -17.93 -0.38
N LEU A 348 -2.96 -18.34 0.87
CA LEU A 348 -3.92 -19.00 1.75
C LEU A 348 -4.17 -18.16 3.02
N SER A 349 -3.93 -16.86 2.96
CA SER A 349 -4.08 -15.97 4.11
C SER A 349 -5.54 -15.79 4.53
N LYS A 350 -5.78 -15.54 5.82
CA LYS A 350 -7.15 -15.27 6.35
C LYS A 350 -8.14 -16.40 6.07
N SER A 351 -7.69 -17.65 5.98
CA SER A 351 -8.52 -18.80 5.59
C SER A 351 -8.81 -19.76 6.75
N HIS A 352 -8.68 -19.24 7.97
CA HIS A 352 -9.04 -19.96 9.20
C HIS A 352 -8.35 -21.34 9.32
N ILE A 353 -7.11 -21.44 8.83
CA ILE A 353 -6.39 -22.72 8.79
C ILE A 353 -5.88 -23.06 10.19
N GLU A 354 -6.24 -24.25 10.65
CA GLU A 354 -5.61 -24.93 11.78
C GLU A 354 -5.01 -26.25 11.30
N SER A 355 -3.71 -26.47 11.54
CA SER A 355 -3.03 -27.69 11.12
C SER A 355 -2.06 -28.20 12.19
N PHE A 356 -2.25 -29.47 12.59
CA PHE A 356 -1.44 -30.15 13.60
C PHE A 356 -0.17 -30.83 13.04
N ASP A 357 -0.04 -30.93 11.71
CA ASP A 357 1.11 -31.54 11.01
C ASP A 357 1.45 -30.72 9.75
N CYS A 358 1.80 -29.44 9.94
CA CYS A 358 2.05 -28.53 8.83
C CYS A 358 3.53 -28.48 8.42
N CYS A 359 3.88 -28.26 7.15
CA CYS A 359 3.01 -28.17 5.96
C CYS A 359 3.46 -29.14 4.86
N ASN A 360 4.40 -30.02 5.20
CA ASN A 360 5.17 -30.78 4.22
C ASN A 360 4.30 -31.65 3.31
N LYS A 361 3.30 -32.35 3.87
CA LYS A 361 2.36 -33.19 3.10
C LYS A 361 1.33 -32.38 2.31
N ALA A 362 0.91 -31.23 2.85
CA ALA A 362 -0.10 -30.38 2.22
C ALA A 362 0.46 -29.68 0.97
N LEU A 363 1.74 -29.28 1.02
CA LEU A 363 2.41 -28.48 0.00
C LEU A 363 3.42 -29.30 -0.82
N SER A 364 3.31 -30.63 -0.81
CA SER A 364 4.17 -31.51 -1.60
C SER A 364 3.98 -31.31 -3.11
N GLY A 365 5.07 -31.37 -3.88
CA GLY A 365 5.03 -31.22 -5.34
C GLY A 365 5.10 -29.77 -5.85
N LEU A 366 5.08 -28.78 -4.95
CA LEU A 366 5.16 -27.35 -5.28
C LEU A 366 6.61 -26.87 -5.47
N SER A 367 7.37 -27.52 -6.36
CA SER A 367 8.80 -27.29 -6.55
C SER A 367 9.15 -25.93 -7.16
N SER A 368 8.21 -25.27 -7.85
CA SER A 368 8.40 -23.94 -8.43
C SER A 368 7.98 -22.78 -7.52
N LEU A 369 7.54 -23.08 -6.29
CA LEU A 369 6.94 -22.09 -5.40
C LEU A 369 7.98 -21.04 -4.96
N ARG A 370 7.65 -19.76 -5.15
CA ARG A 370 8.48 -18.60 -4.78
C ARG A 370 7.84 -17.74 -3.70
N TYR A 371 6.51 -17.66 -3.68
CA TYR A 371 5.74 -16.89 -2.72
C TYR A 371 4.72 -17.79 -2.03
N LEU A 372 4.75 -17.80 -0.70
CA LEU A 372 3.76 -18.46 0.13
C LEU A 372 3.24 -17.52 1.21
N ASN A 373 1.93 -17.31 1.23
CA ASN A 373 1.24 -16.58 2.29
C ASN A 373 0.31 -17.49 3.08
N LEU A 374 0.61 -17.64 4.36
CA LEU A 374 -0.16 -18.36 5.37
C LEU A 374 -0.50 -17.45 6.57
N SER A 375 -0.46 -16.14 6.38
CA SER A 375 -0.76 -15.14 7.40
C SER A 375 -2.23 -15.14 7.85
N HIS A 376 -2.49 -14.64 9.05
CA HIS A 376 -3.82 -14.51 9.64
C HIS A 376 -4.62 -15.83 9.64
N ASN A 377 -3.97 -16.93 9.96
CA ASN A 377 -4.60 -18.23 10.17
C ASN A 377 -4.68 -18.57 11.67
N ILE A 378 -5.44 -19.62 12.02
CA ILE A 378 -5.73 -19.93 13.42
C ILE A 378 -4.48 -20.39 14.16
N LYS A 379 -3.81 -21.44 13.64
CA LYS A 379 -2.62 -22.03 14.27
C LYS A 379 -1.94 -23.05 13.37
N LEU A 380 -0.60 -23.05 13.34
CA LEU A 380 0.17 -24.06 12.61
C LEU A 380 1.18 -24.76 13.53
N HIS A 381 1.19 -26.09 13.49
CA HIS A 381 2.18 -26.92 14.16
C HIS A 381 3.27 -27.30 13.15
N LEU A 382 4.44 -26.69 13.29
CA LEU A 382 5.58 -26.90 12.40
C LEU A 382 6.50 -28.01 12.91
N GLN A 383 6.82 -28.94 12.02
CA GLN A 383 7.79 -30.02 12.25
C GLN A 383 9.19 -29.63 11.73
N ASP A 384 10.06 -30.60 11.49
CA ASP A 384 11.45 -30.38 11.05
C ASP A 384 11.62 -29.72 9.67
N LEU A 385 10.60 -29.72 8.82
CA LEU A 385 10.61 -29.06 7.52
C LEU A 385 9.22 -28.49 7.23
N LEU A 386 9.14 -27.20 6.92
CA LEU A 386 7.91 -26.56 6.48
C LEU A 386 7.42 -27.17 5.15
N ILE A 387 8.30 -27.21 4.14
CA ILE A 387 8.03 -27.73 2.80
C ILE A 387 9.28 -28.42 2.30
N LYS A 388 9.24 -29.73 2.03
CA LYS A 388 10.41 -30.47 1.52
C LYS A 388 10.90 -29.92 0.17
N ASP A 389 9.97 -29.57 -0.72
CA ASP A 389 10.26 -29.10 -2.08
C ASP A 389 10.43 -27.56 -2.18
N GLY A 390 10.50 -26.85 -1.05
CA GLY A 390 10.48 -25.39 -0.96
C GLY A 390 11.81 -24.68 -1.27
N ALA A 391 12.77 -25.31 -1.94
CA ALA A 391 14.11 -24.76 -2.14
C ALA A 391 14.14 -23.44 -2.96
N ASN A 392 13.10 -23.20 -3.77
CA ASN A 392 12.93 -21.99 -4.59
C ASN A 392 12.13 -20.87 -3.90
N LEU A 393 11.72 -21.06 -2.64
CA LEU A 393 10.91 -20.07 -1.94
C LEU A 393 11.72 -18.81 -1.66
N GLU A 394 11.20 -17.66 -2.09
CA GLU A 394 11.82 -16.33 -1.96
C GLU A 394 11.11 -15.49 -0.88
N LEU A 395 9.80 -15.65 -0.72
CA LEU A 395 8.99 -14.95 0.27
C LEU A 395 8.06 -15.91 1.01
N LEU A 396 8.13 -15.85 2.34
CA LEU A 396 7.25 -16.57 3.25
C LEU A 396 6.61 -15.60 4.24
N ASP A 397 5.27 -15.55 4.22
CA ASP A 397 4.48 -14.74 5.14
C ASP A 397 3.66 -15.65 6.07
N LEU A 398 3.94 -15.56 7.36
CA LEU A 398 3.29 -16.28 8.46
C LEU A 398 2.78 -15.31 9.53
N ALA A 399 2.67 -14.02 9.20
CA ALA A 399 2.26 -12.98 10.13
C ALA A 399 0.88 -13.27 10.73
N PHE A 400 0.67 -12.97 12.00
CA PHE A 400 -0.59 -13.18 12.72
C PHE A 400 -1.10 -14.63 12.68
N THR A 401 -0.21 -15.59 12.49
CA THR A 401 -0.51 -17.02 12.58
C THR A 401 0.32 -17.63 13.71
N PRO A 402 -0.28 -17.99 14.86
CA PRO A 402 0.42 -18.65 15.96
C PRO A 402 1.13 -19.93 15.52
N LEU A 403 2.42 -20.04 15.83
CA LEU A 403 3.25 -21.19 15.46
C LEU A 403 3.63 -22.03 16.68
N LEU A 404 3.27 -23.31 16.68
CA LEU A 404 3.87 -24.29 17.58
C LEU A 404 4.99 -25.02 16.85
N ILE A 405 6.23 -24.80 17.29
CA ILE A 405 7.41 -25.33 16.62
C ILE A 405 7.99 -26.48 17.44
N ASN A 406 7.99 -27.69 16.86
CA ASN A 406 8.61 -28.87 17.46
C ASN A 406 9.68 -29.40 16.50
N THR A 407 10.90 -28.90 16.63
CA THR A 407 12.01 -29.28 15.75
C THR A 407 13.37 -29.20 16.45
N SER A 408 14.24 -30.13 16.07
CA SER A 408 15.64 -30.16 16.51
C SER A 408 16.61 -29.42 15.57
N GLN A 409 16.17 -29.05 14.36
CA GLN A 409 17.05 -28.55 13.28
C GLN A 409 16.55 -27.28 12.58
N GLY A 410 15.31 -26.86 12.85
CA GLY A 410 14.74 -25.61 12.36
C GLY A 410 13.78 -25.86 11.19
N PRO A 411 12.56 -25.30 11.23
CA PRO A 411 11.53 -25.64 10.24
C PRO A 411 11.84 -25.06 8.84
N PHE A 412 12.75 -24.09 8.77
CA PHE A 412 13.09 -23.34 7.55
C PHE A 412 14.43 -23.74 6.93
N ARG A 413 15.09 -24.80 7.45
CA ARG A 413 16.49 -25.15 7.15
C ARG A 413 16.83 -25.41 5.69
N ASN A 414 15.85 -25.73 4.84
CA ASN A 414 16.03 -25.98 3.41
C ASN A 414 15.63 -24.78 2.51
N LEU A 415 15.18 -23.67 3.09
CA LEU A 415 14.73 -22.48 2.36
C LEU A 415 15.90 -21.54 2.03
N HIS A 416 16.90 -22.07 1.32
CA HIS A 416 18.19 -21.38 1.11
C HIS A 416 18.09 -20.12 0.23
N LEU A 417 17.04 -19.99 -0.58
CA LEU A 417 16.79 -18.83 -1.43
C LEU A 417 15.83 -17.80 -0.80
N LEU A 418 15.35 -18.04 0.42
CA LEU A 418 14.40 -17.16 1.08
C LEU A 418 15.02 -15.78 1.34
N GLN A 419 14.34 -14.74 0.90
CA GLN A 419 14.75 -13.34 0.99
C GLN A 419 13.91 -12.58 2.01
N VAL A 420 12.62 -12.90 2.11
CA VAL A 420 11.66 -12.21 2.97
C VAL A 420 10.96 -13.22 3.85
N LEU A 421 11.05 -13.03 5.16
CA LEU A 421 10.35 -13.84 6.16
C LEU A 421 9.58 -12.91 7.10
N ASN A 422 8.26 -13.02 7.09
CA ASN A 422 7.40 -12.33 8.02
C ASN A 422 6.82 -13.29 9.06
N LEU A 423 7.16 -13.05 10.34
CA LEU A 423 6.69 -13.78 11.51
C LEU A 423 6.08 -12.81 12.54
N SER A 424 5.59 -11.64 12.10
CA SER A 424 4.96 -10.66 12.97
C SER A 424 3.80 -11.29 13.73
N SER A 425 3.71 -11.12 15.05
CA SER A 425 2.62 -11.66 15.87
C SER A 425 2.40 -13.19 15.74
N SER A 426 3.43 -13.95 15.36
CA SER A 426 3.36 -15.40 15.17
C SER A 426 3.60 -16.22 16.44
N HIS A 427 3.78 -15.56 17.60
CA HIS A 427 4.00 -16.19 18.91
C HIS A 427 5.19 -17.16 18.91
N ILE A 428 6.26 -16.82 18.20
CA ILE A 428 7.43 -17.70 18.10
C ILE A 428 8.15 -17.83 19.44
N ASN A 429 8.71 -19.00 19.71
CA ASN A 429 9.63 -19.19 20.82
C ASN A 429 11.05 -18.78 20.38
N THR A 430 11.47 -17.58 20.76
CA THR A 430 12.77 -17.00 20.41
C THR A 430 13.96 -17.71 21.08
N SER A 431 13.72 -18.60 22.05
CA SER A 431 14.77 -19.39 22.71
C SER A 431 15.30 -20.54 21.84
N ILE A 432 14.65 -20.84 20.70
CA ILE A 432 15.08 -21.86 19.74
C ILE A 432 16.24 -21.33 18.88
N GLN A 433 17.48 -21.67 19.25
CA GLN A 433 18.69 -21.15 18.60
C GLN A 433 18.81 -21.46 17.09
N HIS A 434 18.23 -22.58 16.65
CA HIS A 434 18.25 -23.03 15.26
C HIS A 434 16.98 -22.66 14.48
N LEU A 435 16.14 -21.74 14.99
CA LEU A 435 14.89 -21.36 14.35
C LEU A 435 15.09 -20.86 12.91
N PHE A 436 16.11 -20.04 12.68
CA PHE A 436 16.44 -19.46 11.38
C PHE A 436 17.61 -20.15 10.67
N GLN A 437 17.91 -21.39 11.05
CA GLN A 437 18.95 -22.16 10.39
C GLN A 437 18.66 -22.28 8.89
N GLY A 438 19.69 -22.21 8.05
CA GLY A 438 19.60 -22.40 6.59
C GLY A 438 19.13 -21.19 5.77
N LEU A 439 18.70 -20.10 6.41
CA LEU A 439 18.20 -18.87 5.78
C LEU A 439 19.33 -17.92 5.33
N GLU A 440 20.25 -18.44 4.52
CA GLU A 440 21.49 -17.75 4.17
C GLU A 440 21.28 -16.49 3.30
N LYS A 441 20.22 -16.46 2.48
CA LYS A 441 19.89 -15.35 1.56
C LYS A 441 18.89 -14.34 2.14
N LEU A 442 18.50 -14.50 3.41
CA LEU A 442 17.46 -13.67 4.01
C LEU A 442 17.91 -12.21 4.08
N MET A 443 17.08 -11.32 3.54
CA MET A 443 17.31 -9.87 3.50
C MET A 443 16.36 -9.12 4.43
N LEU A 444 15.12 -9.58 4.58
CA LEU A 444 14.12 -8.97 5.46
C LEU A 444 13.57 -10.01 6.43
N LEU A 445 13.65 -9.70 7.72
CA LEU A 445 13.06 -10.46 8.80
C LEU A 445 12.17 -9.55 9.65
N ASP A 446 10.88 -9.85 9.69
CA ASP A 446 9.92 -9.18 10.56
C ASP A 446 9.53 -10.10 11.72
N LEU A 447 9.89 -9.69 12.93
CA LEU A 447 9.56 -10.35 14.20
C LEU A 447 8.70 -9.47 15.10
N SER A 448 8.13 -8.38 14.58
CA SER A 448 7.33 -7.46 15.37
C SER A 448 6.20 -8.17 16.14
N GLN A 449 5.82 -7.64 17.30
CA GLN A 449 4.75 -8.20 18.12
C GLN A 449 4.99 -9.67 18.58
N ASN A 450 6.24 -10.11 18.69
CA ASN A 450 6.60 -11.36 19.38
C ASN A 450 7.19 -11.07 20.76
N ASN A 451 7.02 -12.00 21.70
CA ASN A 451 7.56 -11.84 23.04
C ASN A 451 8.96 -12.44 23.17
N PHE A 452 9.93 -11.63 23.59
CA PHE A 452 11.26 -12.10 23.97
C PHE A 452 11.26 -12.32 25.49
N GLU A 453 11.29 -13.57 25.94
CA GLU A 453 11.04 -13.99 27.34
C GLU A 453 11.83 -13.22 28.40
N THR A 454 13.11 -12.92 28.14
CA THR A 454 13.96 -12.15 29.07
C THR A 454 13.78 -10.64 28.97
N GLY A 455 13.11 -10.15 27.93
CA GLY A 455 13.04 -8.74 27.57
C GLY A 455 14.38 -8.13 27.16
N ILE A 456 15.45 -8.93 27.02
CA ILE A 456 16.81 -8.45 26.75
C ILE A 456 17.42 -9.24 25.58
N LEU A 457 17.79 -8.51 24.53
CA LEU A 457 18.50 -9.09 23.40
C LEU A 457 20.02 -9.03 23.63
N LEU A 458 20.66 -10.14 24.03
CA LEU A 458 22.09 -10.15 24.41
C LEU A 458 23.05 -10.36 23.23
N LYS A 459 23.70 -11.53 23.14
CA LYS A 459 24.51 -11.96 21.99
C LYS A 459 23.76 -13.13 21.39
N ASP A 460 22.96 -12.87 20.38
CA ASP A 460 21.98 -13.86 19.97
C ASP A 460 22.57 -14.87 18.97
N LYS A 461 22.46 -16.15 19.32
CA LYS A 461 22.71 -17.24 18.38
C LYS A 461 21.62 -17.33 17.32
N LEU A 462 20.42 -16.85 17.63
CA LEU A 462 19.25 -16.83 16.75
C LEU A 462 19.54 -16.19 15.40
N PHE A 463 20.27 -15.06 15.39
CA PHE A 463 20.59 -14.30 14.18
C PHE A 463 21.98 -14.59 13.60
N GLN A 464 22.72 -15.55 14.17
CA GLN A 464 24.14 -15.75 13.84
C GLN A 464 24.36 -16.09 12.35
N GLN A 465 23.42 -16.80 11.73
CA GLN A 465 23.53 -17.25 10.33
C GLN A 465 22.99 -16.25 9.31
N LEU A 466 22.28 -15.20 9.74
CA LEU A 466 21.59 -14.23 8.86
C LEU A 466 22.54 -13.15 8.32
N SER A 467 23.67 -13.57 7.76
CA SER A 467 24.74 -12.65 7.33
C SER A 467 24.36 -11.70 6.18
N ASN A 468 23.28 -11.99 5.46
CA ASN A 468 22.74 -11.15 4.38
C ASN A 468 21.60 -10.22 4.81
N LEU A 469 21.21 -10.22 6.08
CA LEU A 469 20.06 -9.46 6.55
C LEU A 469 20.29 -7.95 6.41
N GLU A 470 19.36 -7.27 5.76
CA GLU A 470 19.36 -5.83 5.52
C GLU A 470 18.30 -5.11 6.36
N VAL A 471 17.15 -5.74 6.58
CA VAL A 471 15.99 -5.19 7.30
C VAL A 471 15.62 -6.12 8.44
N LEU A 472 15.64 -5.60 9.66
CA LEU A 472 15.20 -6.30 10.87
C LEU A 472 14.17 -5.47 11.61
N ILE A 473 12.96 -6.02 11.76
CA ILE A 473 11.85 -5.37 12.46
C ILE A 473 11.60 -6.13 13.77
N LEU A 474 11.75 -5.41 14.89
CA LEU A 474 11.60 -5.87 16.27
C LEU A 474 10.70 -4.92 17.06
N SER A 475 9.75 -4.28 16.39
CA SER A 475 8.80 -3.35 17.03
C SER A 475 7.78 -4.09 17.89
N SER A 476 7.34 -3.49 19.00
CA SER A 476 6.36 -4.08 19.91
C SER A 476 6.75 -5.47 20.45
N CYS A 477 8.04 -5.70 20.70
CA CYS A 477 8.59 -6.98 21.18
C CYS A 477 8.79 -7.06 22.70
N GLU A 478 8.26 -6.08 23.43
CA GLU A 478 8.40 -5.94 24.89
C GLU A 478 9.87 -5.81 25.37
N LEU A 479 10.78 -5.39 24.48
CA LEU A 479 12.21 -5.28 24.78
C LEU A 479 12.48 -4.14 25.77
N THR A 480 13.26 -4.44 26.80
CA THR A 480 13.71 -3.49 27.84
C THR A 480 15.15 -3.04 27.64
N ALA A 481 15.98 -3.87 26.99
CA ALA A 481 17.36 -3.54 26.64
C ALA A 481 17.86 -4.31 25.41
N VAL A 482 18.84 -3.71 24.71
CA VAL A 482 19.62 -4.33 23.63
C VAL A 482 21.08 -4.35 24.04
N GLY A 483 21.68 -5.53 24.05
CA GLY A 483 23.07 -5.76 24.43
C GLY A 483 24.05 -5.39 23.31
N ASP A 484 25.25 -5.00 23.71
CA ASP A 484 26.27 -4.39 22.84
C ASP A 484 26.73 -5.27 21.65
N ARG A 485 26.44 -6.58 21.68
CA ARG A 485 26.82 -7.53 20.62
C ARG A 485 25.61 -8.22 19.98
N ALA A 486 24.40 -7.70 20.17
CA ALA A 486 23.17 -8.29 19.67
C ALA A 486 23.16 -8.48 18.15
N PHE A 487 23.67 -7.48 17.41
CA PHE A 487 23.67 -7.46 15.95
C PHE A 487 25.06 -7.65 15.34
N HIS A 488 26.04 -8.12 16.10
CA HIS A 488 27.43 -8.17 15.66
C HIS A 488 27.67 -9.05 14.41
N SER A 489 26.86 -10.11 14.21
CA SER A 489 26.93 -10.96 13.01
C SER A 489 26.28 -10.33 11.77
N LEU A 490 25.40 -9.33 11.95
CA LEU A 490 24.49 -8.80 10.93
C LEU A 490 25.10 -7.61 10.19
N LYS A 491 26.21 -7.88 9.48
CA LYS A 491 27.07 -6.85 8.88
C LYS A 491 26.42 -6.05 7.73
N LYS A 492 25.28 -6.51 7.20
CA LYS A 492 24.57 -5.85 6.09
C LYS A 492 23.33 -5.06 6.52
N LEU A 493 23.04 -4.98 7.82
CA LEU A 493 21.85 -4.26 8.29
C LEU A 493 21.87 -2.78 7.88
N ARG A 494 20.75 -2.36 7.30
CA ARG A 494 20.47 -1.01 6.82
C ARG A 494 19.20 -0.42 7.44
N HIS A 495 18.32 -1.27 7.96
CA HIS A 495 17.09 -0.83 8.61
C HIS A 495 16.88 -1.68 9.87
N VAL A 496 16.81 -1.03 11.03
CA VAL A 496 16.47 -1.66 12.30
C VAL A 496 15.33 -0.90 12.95
N ASP A 497 14.20 -1.56 13.12
CA ASP A 497 13.04 -1.02 13.81
C ASP A 497 12.93 -1.61 15.22
N LEU A 498 13.10 -0.77 16.24
CA LEU A 498 12.95 -1.08 17.65
C LEU A 498 11.84 -0.23 18.29
N SER A 499 10.95 0.33 17.48
CA SER A 499 9.86 1.18 17.97
C SER A 499 8.87 0.42 18.84
N HIS A 500 8.09 1.15 19.64
CA HIS A 500 7.03 0.58 20.50
C HIS A 500 7.54 -0.49 21.49
N ASN A 501 8.78 -0.37 21.96
CA ASN A 501 9.34 -1.24 23.00
C ASN A 501 9.39 -0.50 24.36
N LYS A 502 10.06 -1.09 25.34
CA LYS A 502 10.25 -0.58 26.69
C LYS A 502 11.70 -0.17 26.95
N LEU A 503 12.45 0.22 25.90
CA LEU A 503 13.87 0.57 26.03
C LEU A 503 14.04 1.84 26.87
N ALA A 504 14.69 1.71 28.02
CA ALA A 504 14.95 2.84 28.92
C ALA A 504 16.36 3.44 28.71
N ALA A 505 17.32 2.59 28.37
CA ALA A 505 18.69 2.99 28.06
C ALA A 505 18.90 3.04 26.55
N PHE A 506 19.63 4.06 26.09
CA PHE A 506 20.06 4.16 24.70
C PHE A 506 21.43 3.49 24.55
N SER A 507 21.48 2.30 23.95
CA SER A 507 22.75 1.65 23.58
C SER A 507 23.00 1.80 22.09
N THR A 508 24.16 2.35 21.74
CA THR A 508 24.62 2.44 20.35
C THR A 508 25.68 1.41 20.01
N ASP A 509 26.24 0.74 21.02
CA ASP A 509 27.33 -0.22 20.85
C ASP A 509 26.86 -1.43 20.02
N ALA A 510 25.59 -1.82 20.16
CA ALA A 510 24.94 -2.84 19.34
C ALA A 510 24.97 -2.53 17.83
N PHE A 511 25.04 -1.24 17.46
CA PHE A 511 24.99 -0.75 16.08
C PHE A 511 26.34 -0.22 15.59
N SER A 512 27.38 -0.22 16.45
CA SER A 512 28.70 0.36 16.16
C SER A 512 29.39 -0.18 14.91
N ASN A 513 29.06 -1.42 14.50
CA ASN A 513 29.62 -2.07 13.31
C ASN A 513 28.79 -1.82 12.04
N LEU A 514 27.63 -1.18 12.15
CA LEU A 514 26.73 -0.91 11.04
C LEU A 514 27.09 0.42 10.37
N LYS A 515 26.86 0.49 9.06
CA LYS A 515 27.13 1.70 8.25
C LYS A 515 25.86 2.07 7.50
N SER A 516 25.51 3.36 7.54
CA SER A 516 24.38 3.93 6.80
C SER A 516 23.06 3.23 7.09
N THR A 517 22.62 3.30 8.34
CA THR A 517 21.48 2.52 8.86
C THR A 517 20.35 3.45 9.32
N TYR A 518 19.12 3.13 8.94
CA TYR A 518 17.93 3.69 9.55
C TYR A 518 17.65 2.98 10.88
N LEU A 519 17.58 3.75 11.97
CA LEU A 519 17.36 3.25 13.33
C LEU A 519 16.10 3.90 13.92
N ASN A 520 15.06 3.10 14.11
CA ASN A 520 13.82 3.57 14.72
C ASN A 520 13.75 3.19 16.19
N PHE A 521 13.75 4.20 17.07
CA PHE A 521 13.56 4.06 18.51
C PHE A 521 12.26 4.74 18.98
N ALA A 522 11.34 5.08 18.08
CA ALA A 522 10.11 5.77 18.44
C ALA A 522 9.29 5.01 19.49
N HIS A 523 8.50 5.72 20.29
CA HIS A 523 7.61 5.11 21.29
C HIS A 523 8.33 4.16 22.28
N ASN A 524 9.50 4.56 22.79
CA ASN A 524 10.24 3.84 23.84
C ASN A 524 10.18 4.60 25.19
N LYS A 525 11.05 4.23 26.14
CA LYS A 525 11.17 4.86 27.47
C LYS A 525 12.51 5.59 27.65
N ILE A 526 13.13 6.03 26.55
CA ILE A 526 14.43 6.70 26.57
C ILE A 526 14.27 8.09 27.18
N ARG A 527 15.02 8.36 28.25
CA ARG A 527 15.02 9.67 28.93
C ARG A 527 16.27 10.49 28.63
N ILE A 528 17.44 9.86 28.75
CA ILE A 528 18.74 10.51 28.57
C ILE A 528 19.51 9.75 27.49
N VAL A 529 20.16 10.48 26.59
CA VAL A 529 21.05 9.92 25.57
C VAL A 529 22.46 10.46 25.83
N PRO A 530 23.37 9.65 26.41
CA PRO A 530 24.73 10.07 26.72
C PRO A 530 25.51 10.53 25.48
N ARG A 531 26.35 11.55 25.64
CA ARG A 531 27.10 12.16 24.53
C ARG A 531 28.07 11.19 23.85
N ASP A 532 28.71 10.31 24.62
CA ASP A 532 29.62 9.28 24.13
C ASP A 532 28.93 8.30 23.17
N LYS A 533 27.65 8.00 23.40
CA LYS A 533 26.86 7.13 22.53
C LYS A 533 26.54 7.80 21.18
N LEU A 534 26.32 9.11 21.15
CA LEU A 534 26.04 9.85 19.92
C LEU A 534 27.23 9.91 18.94
N VAL A 535 28.46 9.87 19.45
CA VAL A 535 29.68 9.89 18.60
C VAL A 535 29.74 8.65 17.70
N SER A 536 29.29 7.50 18.21
CA SER A 536 29.23 6.26 17.42
C SER A 536 28.21 6.28 16.28
N LEU A 537 27.23 7.20 16.34
CA LEU A 537 26.18 7.38 15.32
C LEU A 537 26.54 8.45 14.28
N ALA A 538 27.61 9.22 14.49
CA ALA A 538 27.89 10.48 13.79
C ALA A 538 28.30 10.34 12.30
N GLY A 539 28.16 9.16 11.70
CA GLY A 539 28.56 8.91 10.32
C GLY A 539 27.45 9.07 9.29
N HIS A 540 26.42 8.22 9.31
CA HIS A 540 25.53 8.02 8.15
C HIS A 540 24.12 7.48 8.50
N CYS A 541 23.70 7.52 9.76
CA CYS A 541 22.43 6.91 10.18
C CYS A 541 21.28 7.93 10.21
N VAL A 542 20.09 7.52 9.74
CA VAL A 542 18.83 8.25 9.97
C VAL A 542 18.20 7.70 11.24
N ILE A 543 17.79 8.55 12.17
CA ILE A 543 17.34 8.14 13.50
C ILE A 543 15.95 8.73 13.78
N ASN A 544 15.07 7.88 14.31
CA ASN A 544 13.79 8.29 14.85
C ASN A 544 13.79 8.13 16.37
N LEU A 545 13.58 9.24 17.10
CA LEU A 545 13.48 9.29 18.57
C LEU A 545 12.11 9.79 19.04
N SER A 546 11.13 9.91 18.13
CA SER A 546 9.85 10.52 18.45
C SER A 546 9.10 9.76 19.56
N TYR A 547 8.27 10.49 20.30
CA TYR A 547 7.46 9.92 21.38
C TYR A 547 8.24 9.15 22.48
N ASN A 548 9.48 9.57 22.74
CA ASN A 548 10.24 9.16 23.93
C ASN A 548 10.12 10.20 25.06
N PRO A 549 10.16 9.79 26.34
CA PRO A 549 10.10 10.70 27.49
C PRO A 549 11.43 11.44 27.73
N LEU A 550 11.91 12.16 26.72
CA LEU A 550 13.23 12.79 26.72
C LEU A 550 13.34 13.88 27.80
N GLU A 551 14.44 13.86 28.55
CA GLU A 551 14.78 14.88 29.53
C GLU A 551 15.57 16.00 28.84
N CYS A 552 15.05 17.22 28.91
CA CYS A 552 15.60 18.43 28.31
C CYS A 552 16.23 19.33 29.39
N THR A 553 17.12 18.74 30.19
CA THR A 553 17.94 19.42 31.20
C THR A 553 19.41 19.46 30.75
N CYS A 554 20.26 20.10 31.57
CA CYS A 554 21.70 20.10 31.32
C CYS A 554 22.34 18.71 31.31
N SER A 555 21.70 17.70 31.92
CA SER A 555 22.13 16.31 31.86
C SER A 555 22.11 15.73 30.44
N ASN A 556 21.27 16.28 29.56
CA ASN A 556 21.08 15.80 28.17
C ASN A 556 21.50 16.85 27.12
N ILE A 557 22.32 17.84 27.50
CA ILE A 557 22.75 18.92 26.60
C ILE A 557 23.46 18.40 25.35
N GLY A 558 24.16 17.26 25.48
CA GLY A 558 24.82 16.58 24.36
C GLY A 558 23.84 16.16 23.28
N LEU A 559 22.71 15.54 23.65
CA LEU A 559 21.65 15.15 22.72
C LEU A 559 21.05 16.38 22.03
N ILE A 560 20.64 17.39 22.79
CA ILE A 560 19.98 18.59 22.24
C ILE A 560 20.88 19.29 21.22
N THR A 561 22.17 19.43 21.55
CA THR A 561 23.15 20.06 20.64
C THR A 561 23.36 19.22 19.38
N TRP A 562 23.55 17.91 19.53
CA TRP A 562 23.73 16.99 18.42
C TRP A 562 22.49 16.93 17.50
N TYR A 563 21.30 16.89 18.09
CA TYR A 563 20.03 16.82 17.38
C TYR A 563 19.82 18.02 16.45
N LYS A 564 20.10 19.23 16.94
CA LYS A 564 20.02 20.46 16.14
C LYS A 564 21.02 20.49 14.99
N GLN A 565 22.20 19.90 15.19
CA GLN A 565 23.25 19.85 14.18
C GLN A 565 23.00 18.78 13.09
N ASN A 566 22.08 17.85 13.32
CA ASN A 566 21.82 16.70 12.45
C ASN A 566 20.33 16.56 12.08
N LEU A 567 19.59 17.67 11.97
CA LEU A 567 18.14 17.66 11.66
C LEU A 567 17.82 16.94 10.32
N ASP A 568 18.74 16.97 9.36
CA ASP A 568 18.66 16.25 8.08
C ASP A 568 18.68 14.72 8.24
N LYS A 569 19.10 14.22 9.40
CA LYS A 569 19.20 12.80 9.75
C LYS A 569 18.15 12.36 10.78
N ILE A 570 17.21 13.24 11.12
CA ILE A 570 16.15 12.94 12.06
C ILE A 570 14.84 12.71 11.32
N GLU A 571 14.23 11.57 11.57
CA GLU A 571 12.84 11.33 11.18
C GLU A 571 11.88 11.81 12.28
N ASP A 572 10.73 12.36 11.88
CA ASP A 572 9.67 12.84 12.77
C ASP A 572 10.18 13.84 13.83
N SER A 573 10.75 14.94 13.33
CA SER A 573 11.23 16.02 14.20
C SER A 573 10.10 16.68 15.00
N GLU A 574 8.87 16.67 14.47
CA GLU A 574 7.69 17.22 15.14
C GLU A 574 7.22 16.35 16.31
N GLY A 575 7.36 15.02 16.22
CA GLY A 575 7.06 14.07 17.29
C GLY A 575 8.15 13.94 18.35
N THR A 576 9.35 14.48 18.10
CA THR A 576 10.46 14.45 19.07
C THR A 576 10.38 15.62 20.05
N ARG A 577 9.78 15.36 21.21
CA ARG A 577 9.44 16.39 22.21
C ARG A 577 10.06 16.11 23.59
N CYS A 578 10.25 17.17 24.36
CA CYS A 578 10.66 17.09 25.75
C CYS A 578 9.52 16.58 26.63
N SER A 579 9.84 15.72 27.59
CA SER A 579 8.93 15.30 28.66
C SER A 579 9.26 15.97 29.98
N GLU A 580 10.54 16.19 30.25
CA GLU A 580 11.03 16.87 31.45
C GLU A 580 12.02 17.98 31.05
N PRO A 581 12.21 19.03 31.86
CA PRO A 581 11.38 19.39 33.01
C PRO A 581 9.96 19.77 32.57
N LYS A 582 8.97 19.70 33.49
CA LYS A 582 7.58 20.11 33.21
C LYS A 582 7.43 21.47 32.49
N SER A 583 8.34 22.41 32.71
CA SER A 583 8.34 23.72 32.04
C SER A 583 8.60 23.66 30.53
N LEU A 584 9.24 22.58 30.05
CA LEU A 584 9.53 22.33 28.64
C LEU A 584 8.72 21.15 28.10
N ALA A 585 7.83 20.54 28.88
CA ALA A 585 7.04 19.40 28.44
C ALA A 585 6.22 19.76 27.18
N GLY A 586 6.32 18.91 26.15
CA GLY A 586 5.68 19.11 24.85
C GLY A 586 6.44 20.00 23.87
N ALA A 587 7.49 20.70 24.31
CA ALA A 587 8.34 21.49 23.41
C ALA A 587 9.12 20.57 22.46
N GLN A 588 9.20 20.94 21.19
CA GLN A 588 10.02 20.20 20.20
C GLN A 588 11.50 20.31 20.55
N LEU A 589 12.22 19.20 20.50
CA LEU A 589 13.63 19.16 20.87
C LEU A 589 14.48 20.11 19.99
N ALA A 590 14.11 20.27 18.72
CA ALA A 590 14.72 21.19 17.75
C ALA A 590 14.72 22.66 18.23
N THR A 591 13.73 23.07 19.01
CA THR A 591 13.56 24.47 19.45
C THR A 591 14.20 24.76 20.80
N VAL A 592 14.45 23.73 21.63
CA VAL A 592 14.95 23.89 22.99
C VAL A 592 16.39 24.41 23.02
N SER A 593 16.63 25.51 23.72
CA SER A 593 17.96 26.05 23.98
C SER A 593 18.23 26.06 25.48
N LEU A 594 19.38 25.53 25.88
CA LEU A 594 19.80 25.47 27.28
C LEU A 594 21.14 26.18 27.45
N SER A 595 21.29 26.92 28.54
CA SER A 595 22.55 27.55 28.94
C SER A 595 23.11 26.84 30.16
N CYS A 596 23.98 25.85 29.91
CA CYS A 596 24.60 25.03 30.94
C CYS A 596 26.02 25.51 31.21
N GLY A 597 26.15 26.61 31.95
CA GLY A 597 27.44 27.08 32.47
C GLY A 597 27.65 26.60 33.90
N ILE A 598 28.91 26.34 34.29
CA ILE A 598 29.25 26.36 35.70
C ILE A 598 29.14 27.82 36.13
N ASN A 599 28.19 28.13 37.02
CA ASN A 599 27.98 29.50 37.47
C ASN A 599 29.26 29.98 38.17
N THR A 600 30.07 30.81 37.52
CA THR A 600 31.33 31.34 38.05
C THR A 600 31.11 32.05 39.39
N ALA A 601 29.92 32.64 39.59
CA ALA A 601 29.49 33.18 40.88
C ALA A 601 29.40 32.11 42.00
N GLY A 602 29.00 30.88 41.68
CA GLY A 602 28.92 29.77 42.64
C GLY A 602 30.29 29.25 43.07
N ILE A 603 31.26 29.17 42.14
CA ILE A 603 32.65 28.83 42.50
C ILE A 603 33.25 29.93 43.36
N ILE A 604 33.07 31.21 42.98
CA ILE A 604 33.55 32.35 43.75
C ILE A 604 32.94 32.33 45.17
N ALA A 605 31.64 32.04 45.31
CA ALA A 605 30.98 31.93 46.60
C ALA A 605 31.54 30.79 47.46
N VAL A 606 31.80 29.61 46.88
CA VAL A 606 32.39 28.46 47.59
C VAL A 606 33.84 28.76 48.00
N VAL A 607 34.63 29.36 47.11
CA VAL A 607 36.02 29.75 47.41
C VAL A 607 36.05 30.83 48.51
N LEU A 608 35.17 31.83 48.45
CA LEU A 608 35.01 32.84 49.49
C LEU A 608 34.58 32.23 50.83
N ALA A 609 33.66 31.26 50.83
CA ALA A 609 33.24 30.57 52.04
C ALA A 609 34.40 29.78 52.68
N ILE A 610 35.19 29.07 51.88
CA ILE A 610 36.37 28.34 52.36
C ILE A 610 37.43 29.30 52.92
N LEU A 611 37.68 30.43 52.23
CA LEU A 611 38.60 31.46 52.70
C LEU A 611 38.12 32.13 54.01
N CYS A 612 36.82 32.42 54.12
CA CYS A 612 36.22 32.94 55.35
C CYS A 612 36.34 31.95 56.51
N CYS A 613 36.05 30.66 56.30
CA CYS A 613 36.23 29.62 57.31
C CYS A 613 37.69 29.51 57.74
N GLY A 614 38.63 29.57 56.80
CA GLY A 614 40.07 29.59 57.09
C GLY A 614 40.48 30.82 57.91
N ALA A 615 39.96 32.00 57.57
CA ALA A 615 40.23 33.25 58.30
C ALA A 615 39.66 33.22 59.73
N ILE A 616 38.45 32.69 59.92
CA ILE A 616 37.82 32.50 61.24
C ILE A 616 38.64 31.52 62.08
N PHE A 617 39.14 30.43 61.48
CA PHE A 617 40.00 29.47 62.18
C PHE A 617 41.33 30.09 62.60
N ILE A 618 41.98 30.86 61.73
CA ILE A 618 43.23 31.56 62.04
C ILE A 618 43.00 32.63 63.12
N TRP A 619 41.90 33.38 63.05
CA TRP A 619 41.53 34.37 64.06
C TRP A 619 41.25 33.70 65.40
N GLY A 620 40.47 32.61 65.42
CA GLY A 620 40.21 31.82 66.63
C GLY A 620 41.49 31.27 67.25
N ALA A 621 42.42 30.76 66.44
CA ALA A 621 43.72 30.29 66.91
C ALA A 621 44.59 31.43 67.49
N ARG A 622 44.56 32.63 66.89
CA ARG A 622 45.26 33.82 67.41
C ARG A 622 44.62 34.37 68.68
N TYR A 623 43.29 34.41 68.76
CA TYR A 623 42.54 34.82 69.94
C TYR A 623 42.82 33.89 71.13
N PHE A 624 42.80 32.57 70.90
CA PHE A 624 43.19 31.60 71.93
C PHE A 624 44.65 31.78 72.33
N LYS A 625 45.57 32.01 71.39
CA LYS A 625 47.00 32.23 71.69
C LYS A 625 47.26 33.50 72.51
N GLN A 626 46.52 34.59 72.29
CA GLN A 626 46.66 35.83 73.06
C GLN A 626 46.07 35.73 74.47
N ASN A 627 44.94 35.04 74.63
CA ASN A 627 44.29 34.89 75.94
C ASN A 627 44.92 33.81 76.83
N TYR A 628 45.77 32.93 76.27
CA TYR A 628 46.53 31.95 77.06
C TYR A 628 47.84 32.51 77.64
N GLN A 629 48.24 33.75 77.30
CA GLN A 629 49.40 34.44 77.89
C GLN A 629 49.03 35.36 79.07
N GLN A 630 47.77 35.33 79.53
CA GLN A 630 47.28 36.06 80.72
C GLN A 630 46.77 35.15 81.85
N ILE A 631 47.10 33.86 81.80
CA ILE A 631 47.03 32.91 82.93
C ILE A 631 48.47 32.54 83.28
#